data_AF-A0A2N1M982-F1
#
_entry.id   AF-A0A2N1M982-F1
#
_cell.length_a   1.000
_cell.length_b   1.000
_cell.length_c   1.000
_cell.angle_alpha   90.00
_cell.angle_beta   90.00
_cell.angle_gamma   90.00
#
_symmetry.space_group_name_H-M   'P 1'
#
loop_
_entity.id
_entity.type
_entity.pdbx_description
1 polymer ?
#
loop_
_entity_poly.entity_id
_entity_poly.type
_entity_poly.pdbx_seq_one_letter_code
_entity_poly.pdbx_strand_id
1 'polypeptide(L)'
;MPQEIKCPTSDPGLHKQTKRVTGGSRSHKKKRMDELKHELFSSPPESDSPSSINHNNETEVSETARPKKVTFSIDEASQHLAQLCDKALNAEDRANQANQEEILCWCLYWKDFRIQLDEIIRSNGNKFGEKKARSILYDTITEQLSILRKKRSQELGLKLRNVSRDSLRKKTQRAEKNYKLFEKRS
;
A
#
# COMPACT_ATOMS: atom_id res chain seq x y z
N MET A 1 -4.67 11.94 -59.71
CA MET A 1 -5.99 11.58 -60.29
C MET A 1 -5.99 10.09 -60.59
N PRO A 2 -7.13 9.42 -60.37
CA PRO A 2 -7.33 8.25 -59.50
C PRO A 2 -7.29 6.94 -60.33
N GLN A 3 -7.46 5.73 -59.77
CA GLN A 3 -8.76 5.08 -59.51
C GLN A 3 -8.57 4.07 -58.35
N GLU A 4 -9.22 4.22 -57.19
CA GLU A 4 -10.60 3.81 -56.88
C GLU A 4 -11.07 2.55 -57.61
N ILE A 5 -11.06 1.42 -56.91
CA ILE A 5 -12.06 0.36 -57.13
C ILE A 5 -12.80 0.21 -55.79
N LYS A 6 -14.05 0.63 -55.82
CA LYS A 6 -14.99 0.62 -54.71
C LYS A 6 -16.16 -0.30 -55.06
N CYS A 7 -16.59 -1.06 -54.05
CA CYS A 7 -17.94 -1.56 -53.77
C CYS A 7 -18.44 -2.82 -54.54
N PRO A 8 -19.53 -3.46 -54.05
CA PRO A 8 -19.97 -3.80 -52.67
C PRO A 8 -20.46 -5.28 -52.61
N THR A 9 -20.76 -5.91 -51.45
CA THR A 9 -22.12 -6.04 -50.83
C THR A 9 -21.98 -7.09 -49.70
N SER A 10 -22.19 -6.75 -48.41
CA SER A 10 -23.35 -7.08 -47.53
C SER A 10 -23.82 -8.55 -47.62
N ASP A 11 -24.07 -9.38 -46.60
CA ASP A 11 -24.19 -9.39 -45.12
C ASP A 11 -24.44 -10.91 -44.75
N PRO A 12 -24.85 -11.40 -43.56
CA PRO A 12 -24.70 -10.94 -42.18
C PRO A 12 -24.22 -12.04 -41.19
N GLY A 13 -23.85 -11.60 -39.98
CA GLY A 13 -24.29 -12.30 -38.75
C GLY A 13 -23.35 -13.33 -38.11
N LEU A 14 -22.51 -12.86 -37.18
CA LEU A 14 -22.38 -13.57 -35.90
C LEU A 14 -21.96 -12.58 -34.80
N HIS A 15 -22.98 -12.11 -34.08
CA HIS A 15 -22.85 -11.41 -32.82
C HIS A 15 -22.15 -12.33 -31.80
N LYS A 16 -20.85 -12.17 -31.59
CA LYS A 16 -20.24 -12.46 -30.29
C LYS A 16 -19.84 -11.14 -29.67
N GLN A 17 -20.81 -10.56 -28.98
CA GLN A 17 -20.59 -9.49 -28.03
C GLN A 17 -19.70 -10.05 -26.91
N THR A 18 -18.39 -9.97 -27.07
CA THR A 18 -17.47 -10.17 -25.96
C THR A 18 -17.70 -9.00 -25.01
N LYS A 19 -18.54 -9.22 -24.00
CA LYS A 19 -18.66 -8.33 -22.85
C LYS A 19 -17.26 -8.17 -22.25
N ARG A 20 -16.60 -7.08 -22.61
CA ARG A 20 -15.43 -6.59 -21.90
C ARG A 20 -15.96 -6.12 -20.55
N VAL A 21 -15.97 -7.03 -19.57
CA VAL A 21 -16.19 -6.69 -18.16
C VAL A 21 -15.06 -5.74 -17.82
N THR A 22 -15.39 -4.45 -17.84
CA THR A 22 -14.49 -3.40 -17.40
C THR A 22 -14.54 -3.47 -15.88
N GLY A 23 -13.73 -4.38 -15.32
CA GLY A 23 -13.59 -4.57 -13.89
C GLY A 23 -13.06 -3.28 -13.25
N GLY A 24 -13.98 -2.50 -12.69
CA GLY A 24 -13.94 -1.85 -11.37
C GLY A 24 -12.69 -1.11 -10.86
N SER A 25 -11.61 -0.99 -11.61
CA SER A 25 -10.33 -0.50 -11.07
C SER A 25 -10.32 1.01 -10.86
N ARG A 26 -11.23 1.74 -11.53
CA ARG A 26 -11.33 3.20 -11.39
C ARG A 26 -12.04 3.64 -10.11
N SER A 27 -13.05 2.89 -9.66
CA SER A 27 -13.79 3.20 -8.43
C SER A 27 -12.96 2.89 -7.19
N HIS A 28 -12.29 1.73 -7.14
CA HIS A 28 -11.43 1.36 -6.02
C HIS A 28 -10.24 2.33 -5.86
N LYS A 29 -9.61 2.76 -6.95
CA LYS A 29 -8.49 3.71 -6.88
C LYS A 29 -8.92 5.10 -6.40
N LYS A 30 -10.13 5.56 -6.80
CA LYS A 30 -10.69 6.83 -6.31
C LYS A 30 -11.04 6.73 -4.83
N LYS A 31 -11.75 5.67 -4.42
CA LYS A 31 -12.11 5.39 -3.03
C LYS A 31 -10.87 5.39 -2.10
N ARG A 32 -9.79 4.70 -2.50
CA ARG A 32 -8.54 4.65 -1.73
C ARG A 32 -7.84 6.01 -1.57
N MET A 33 -7.97 6.90 -2.56
CA MET A 33 -7.40 8.25 -2.49
C MET A 33 -8.17 9.10 -1.48
N ASP A 34 -9.49 8.95 -1.47
CA ASP A 34 -10.38 9.68 -0.57
C ASP A 34 -10.22 9.19 0.89
N GLU A 35 -10.00 7.88 1.09
CA GLU A 35 -9.61 7.29 2.39
C GLU A 35 -8.29 7.89 2.92
N LEU A 36 -7.23 7.92 2.10
CA LEU A 36 -5.93 8.51 2.49
C LEU A 36 -6.03 9.99 2.83
N LYS A 37 -6.88 10.74 2.11
CA LYS A 37 -7.11 12.16 2.42
C LYS A 37 -7.81 12.31 3.76
N HIS A 38 -8.86 11.54 4.01
CA HIS A 38 -9.58 11.61 5.27
C HIS A 38 -8.63 11.31 6.44
N GLU A 39 -7.80 10.28 6.34
CA GLU A 39 -6.82 9.94 7.39
C GLU A 39 -5.73 11.01 7.58
N LEU A 40 -5.32 11.72 6.53
CA LEU A 40 -4.32 12.79 6.61
C LEU A 40 -4.86 14.06 7.30
N PHE A 41 -6.15 14.33 7.19
CA PHE A 41 -6.78 15.59 7.62
C PHE A 41 -7.81 15.45 8.76
N SER A 42 -8.15 14.23 9.16
CA SER A 42 -8.95 13.93 10.35
C SER A 42 -8.04 13.56 11.53
N SER A 43 -8.47 13.87 12.76
CA SER A 43 -7.75 13.48 13.98
C SER A 43 -7.72 11.95 14.14
N PRO A 44 -6.70 11.36 14.81
CA PRO A 44 -6.61 9.90 14.97
C PRO A 44 -7.79 9.35 15.79
N PRO A 45 -8.47 8.30 15.32
CA PRO A 45 -9.42 7.58 16.15
C PRO A 45 -8.67 6.69 17.16
N GLU A 46 -9.07 6.77 18.43
CA GLU A 46 -8.67 5.85 19.49
C GLU A 46 -9.16 4.44 19.13
N SER A 47 -8.25 3.48 19.08
CA SER A 47 -8.53 2.09 18.69
C SER A 47 -8.90 1.26 19.92
N ASP A 48 -10.19 1.18 20.23
CA ASP A 48 -10.72 0.17 21.15
C ASP A 48 -10.83 -1.19 20.46
N SER A 49 -10.00 -2.14 20.88
CA SER A 49 -10.12 -3.54 20.47
C SER A 49 -11.03 -4.30 21.44
N PRO A 50 -12.05 -5.05 20.96
CA PRO A 50 -12.70 -6.05 21.78
C PRO A 50 -12.07 -7.45 21.60
N SER A 51 -12.10 -8.17 22.71
CA SER A 51 -11.54 -9.48 23.01
C SER A 51 -12.39 -10.66 22.51
N SER A 52 -11.72 -11.81 22.45
CA SER A 52 -12.20 -13.19 22.63
C SER A 52 -12.76 -13.92 21.41
N ILE A 53 -12.30 -15.17 21.22
CA ILE A 53 -13.14 -16.36 21.42
C ILE A 53 -12.22 -17.61 21.46
N ASN A 54 -12.43 -18.42 22.50
CA ASN A 54 -11.80 -19.70 22.79
C ASN A 54 -12.69 -20.83 22.24
N HIS A 55 -12.13 -21.76 21.47
CA HIS A 55 -12.80 -23.01 21.12
C HIS A 55 -11.84 -24.20 21.26
N ASN A 56 -12.02 -24.96 22.32
CA ASN A 56 -11.59 -26.35 22.45
C ASN A 56 -12.61 -27.26 21.75
N ASN A 57 -12.16 -28.24 20.98
CA ASN A 57 -12.87 -29.52 20.84
C ASN A 57 -11.90 -30.68 20.56
N GLU A 58 -11.78 -31.56 21.54
CA GLU A 58 -11.34 -32.94 21.37
C GLU A 58 -12.38 -33.70 20.55
N THR A 59 -11.95 -34.54 19.61
CA THR A 59 -12.79 -35.63 19.10
C THR A 59 -11.94 -36.83 18.70
N GLU A 60 -12.33 -37.95 19.31
CA GLU A 60 -11.90 -39.34 19.31
C GLU A 60 -11.54 -39.97 17.95
N VAL A 61 -10.50 -40.82 17.98
CA VAL A 61 -9.96 -41.60 16.85
C VAL A 61 -10.76 -42.89 16.69
N SER A 62 -11.14 -43.23 15.46
CA SER A 62 -11.54 -44.60 15.09
C SER A 62 -10.81 -45.03 13.82
N GLU A 63 -9.91 -46.01 13.96
CA GLU A 63 -9.20 -46.69 12.88
C GLU A 63 -10.14 -47.67 12.15
N THR A 64 -10.32 -47.49 10.83
CA THR A 64 -10.62 -48.61 9.93
C THR A 64 -9.82 -48.47 8.64
N ALA A 65 -8.93 -49.43 8.40
CA ALA A 65 -8.07 -49.51 7.22
C ALA A 65 -8.86 -50.01 6.00
N ARG A 66 -9.05 -49.14 5.00
CA ARG A 66 -9.29 -49.51 3.60
C ARG A 66 -8.51 -48.53 2.71
N PRO A 67 -7.79 -48.98 1.67
CA PRO A 67 -7.15 -48.07 0.72
C PRO A 67 -8.24 -47.38 -0.09
N LYS A 68 -8.66 -46.19 0.35
CA LYS A 68 -9.55 -45.31 -0.42
C LYS A 68 -8.80 -44.90 -1.68
N LYS A 69 -9.28 -45.37 -2.83
CA LYS A 69 -9.06 -44.73 -4.13
C LYS A 69 -9.51 -43.28 -3.98
N VAL A 70 -8.56 -42.34 -3.91
CA VAL A 70 -8.86 -40.91 -3.74
C VAL A 70 -9.42 -40.39 -5.07
N THR A 71 -10.72 -40.57 -5.27
CA THR A 71 -11.47 -39.71 -6.19
C THR A 71 -11.54 -38.36 -5.50
N PHE A 72 -10.65 -37.43 -5.85
CA PHE A 72 -10.83 -36.03 -5.50
C PHE A 72 -12.22 -35.62 -5.98
N SER A 73 -13.12 -35.37 -5.04
CA SER A 73 -14.42 -34.79 -5.39
C SER A 73 -14.16 -33.40 -5.93
N ILE A 74 -14.83 -33.03 -7.02
CA ILE A 74 -14.75 -31.68 -7.61
C ILE A 74 -15.01 -30.61 -6.53
N ASP A 75 -15.82 -30.94 -5.52
CA ASP A 75 -16.12 -30.10 -4.36
C ASP A 75 -14.89 -29.83 -3.47
N GLU A 76 -14.08 -30.84 -3.16
CA GLU A 76 -12.87 -30.70 -2.33
C GLU A 76 -11.77 -29.90 -3.06
N ALA A 77 -11.58 -30.16 -4.36
CA ALA A 77 -10.68 -29.37 -5.18
C ALA A 77 -11.14 -27.90 -5.28
N SER A 78 -12.45 -27.66 -5.43
CA SER A 78 -13.03 -26.32 -5.46
C SER A 78 -12.87 -25.60 -4.13
N GLN A 79 -13.07 -26.29 -3.00
CA GLN A 79 -12.86 -25.75 -1.67
C GLN A 79 -11.40 -25.34 -1.45
N HIS A 80 -10.45 -26.19 -1.83
CA HIS A 80 -9.03 -25.86 -1.75
C HIS A 80 -8.66 -24.65 -2.61
N LEU A 81 -9.19 -24.55 -3.82
CA LEU A 81 -9.00 -23.37 -4.68
C LEU A 81 -9.59 -22.11 -4.06
N ALA A 82 -10.79 -22.17 -3.49
CA ALA A 82 -11.41 -21.05 -2.80
C ALA A 82 -10.57 -20.55 -1.61
N GLN A 83 -10.01 -21.47 -0.81
CA GLN A 83 -9.11 -21.13 0.29
C GLN A 83 -7.83 -20.44 -0.19
N LEU A 84 -7.24 -20.89 -1.31
CA LEU A 84 -6.08 -20.25 -1.89
C LEU A 84 -6.41 -18.84 -2.41
N CYS A 85 -7.57 -18.67 -3.07
CA CYS A 85 -8.05 -17.37 -3.51
C CYS A 85 -8.25 -16.40 -2.35
N ASP A 86 -8.91 -16.83 -1.26
CA ASP A 86 -9.11 -16.01 -0.07
C ASP A 86 -7.76 -15.58 0.56
N LYS A 87 -6.81 -16.50 0.72
CA LYS A 87 -5.46 -16.18 1.21
C LYS A 87 -4.74 -15.15 0.31
N ALA A 88 -4.89 -15.26 -1.00
CA ALA A 88 -4.29 -14.32 -1.95
C ALA A 88 -4.91 -12.92 -1.84
N LEU A 89 -6.23 -12.82 -1.74
CA LEU A 89 -6.94 -11.55 -1.54
C LEU A 89 -6.57 -10.91 -0.20
N ASN A 90 -6.52 -11.69 0.88
CA ASN A 90 -6.08 -11.22 2.19
C ASN A 90 -4.63 -10.69 2.16
N ALA A 91 -3.73 -11.34 1.41
CA ALA A 91 -2.36 -10.86 1.24
C ALA A 91 -2.31 -9.56 0.41
N GLU A 92 -3.13 -9.44 -0.64
CA GLU A 92 -3.28 -8.21 -1.43
C GLU A 92 -3.77 -7.05 -0.55
N ASP A 93 -4.78 -7.28 0.29
CA ASP A 93 -5.33 -6.25 1.18
C ASP A 93 -4.31 -5.79 2.22
N ARG A 94 -3.57 -6.71 2.85
CA ARG A 94 -2.49 -6.34 3.78
C ARG A 94 -1.38 -5.54 3.08
N ALA A 95 -1.00 -5.92 1.86
CA ALA A 95 -0.02 -5.19 1.08
C ALA A 95 -0.53 -3.79 0.70
N ASN A 96 -1.81 -3.66 0.36
CA ASN A 96 -2.46 -2.38 0.06
C ASN A 96 -2.49 -1.48 1.30
N GLN A 97 -2.88 -2.01 2.46
CA GLN A 97 -2.89 -1.29 3.73
C GLN A 97 -1.49 -0.82 4.10
N ALA A 98 -0.48 -1.69 4.03
CA ALA A 98 0.91 -1.32 4.31
C ALA A 98 1.41 -0.21 3.36
N ASN A 99 1.01 -0.24 2.09
CA ASN A 99 1.33 0.82 1.12
C ASN A 99 0.62 2.14 1.44
N GLN A 100 -0.64 2.10 1.89
CA GLN A 100 -1.39 3.28 2.32
C GLN A 100 -0.74 3.91 3.54
N GLU A 101 -0.43 3.10 4.55
CA GLU A 101 0.26 3.53 5.77
C GLU A 101 1.63 4.13 5.46
N GLU A 102 2.45 3.50 4.58
CA GLU A 102 3.72 4.08 4.15
C GLU A 102 3.51 5.48 3.53
N ILE A 103 2.52 5.64 2.64
CA ILE A 103 2.24 6.93 2.00
C ILE A 103 1.83 7.98 3.04
N LEU A 104 0.96 7.63 3.98
CA LEU A 104 0.50 8.53 5.02
C LEU A 104 1.64 8.97 5.94
N CYS A 105 2.45 8.03 6.43
CA CYS A 105 3.62 8.35 7.26
C CYS A 105 4.58 9.30 6.55
N TRP A 106 4.83 9.11 5.25
CA TRP A 106 5.66 10.03 4.48
C TRP A 106 5.04 11.43 4.33
N CYS A 107 3.72 11.53 4.17
CA CYS A 107 3.04 12.83 4.06
C CYS A 107 3.09 13.60 5.38
N LEU A 108 2.83 12.94 6.51
CA LEU A 108 2.99 13.52 7.85
C LEU A 108 4.44 13.93 8.10
N TYR A 109 5.39 13.05 7.77
CA TYR A 109 6.82 13.38 7.82
C TYR A 109 7.16 14.65 7.03
N TRP A 110 6.62 14.83 5.82
CA TRP A 110 6.88 16.03 5.02
C TRP A 110 6.33 17.29 5.69
N LYS A 111 5.12 17.21 6.27
CA LYS A 111 4.50 18.33 7.00
C LYS A 111 5.40 18.79 8.14
N ASP A 112 5.86 17.86 8.98
CA ASP A 112 6.75 18.17 10.10
C ASP A 112 8.15 18.58 9.66
N PHE A 113 8.68 17.96 8.61
CA PHE A 113 9.94 18.35 7.98
C PHE A 113 9.91 19.81 7.54
N ARG A 114 8.79 20.26 6.96
CA ARG A 114 8.64 21.65 6.52
C ARG A 114 8.61 22.61 7.70
N ILE A 115 7.84 22.29 8.76
CA ILE A 115 7.80 23.08 9.99
C ILE A 115 9.19 23.22 10.61
N GLN A 116 9.93 22.12 10.75
CA GLN A 116 11.29 22.15 11.29
C GLN A 116 12.27 22.90 10.40
N LEU A 117 12.13 22.79 9.07
CA LEU A 117 12.96 23.54 8.14
C LEU A 117 12.77 25.05 8.31
N ASP A 118 11.52 25.50 8.39
CA ASP A 118 11.19 26.92 8.57
C ASP A 118 11.65 27.41 9.96
N GLU A 119 11.56 26.58 11.01
CA GLU A 119 12.09 26.85 12.34
C GLU A 119 13.61 27.05 12.33
N ILE A 120 14.37 26.18 11.65
CA ILE A 120 15.83 26.31 11.53
C ILE A 120 16.20 27.61 10.83
N ILE A 121 15.48 27.99 9.77
CA ILE A 121 15.74 29.24 9.04
C ILE A 121 15.48 30.45 9.94
N ARG A 122 14.35 30.45 10.66
CA ARG A 122 13.95 31.52 11.58
C ARG A 122 14.89 31.67 12.77
N SER A 123 15.18 30.59 13.47
CA SER A 123 16.04 30.56 14.67
C SER A 123 17.47 31.05 14.38
N ASN A 124 17.96 30.84 13.15
CA ASN A 124 19.27 31.32 12.73
C ASN A 124 19.25 32.74 12.16
N GLY A 125 18.18 33.51 12.36
CA GLY A 125 18.07 34.89 11.89
C GLY A 125 18.24 35.03 10.38
N ASN A 126 17.75 34.05 9.61
CA ASN A 126 17.93 33.96 8.15
C ASN A 126 19.39 33.87 7.67
N LYS A 127 20.37 33.67 8.57
CA LYS A 127 21.79 33.44 8.19
C LYS A 127 21.94 32.18 7.33
N PHE A 128 21.06 31.22 7.48
CA PHE A 128 21.01 30.02 6.66
C PHE A 128 19.95 30.15 5.57
N GLY A 129 20.39 30.07 4.32
CA GLY A 129 19.48 29.79 3.21
C GLY A 129 18.90 28.37 3.30
N GLU A 130 17.77 28.16 2.65
CA GLU A 130 17.01 26.89 2.68
C GLU A 130 17.87 25.66 2.37
N LYS A 131 18.83 25.78 1.44
CA LYS A 131 19.77 24.70 1.09
C LYS A 131 20.60 24.24 2.29
N LYS A 132 21.10 25.18 3.10
CA LYS A 132 21.91 24.88 4.28
C LYS A 132 21.05 24.32 5.41
N ALA A 133 19.89 24.92 5.67
CA ALA A 133 18.94 24.43 6.67
C ALA A 133 18.47 23.00 6.36
N ARG A 134 18.10 22.70 5.09
CA ARG A 134 17.80 21.33 4.65
C ARG A 134 18.96 20.38 4.87
N SER A 135 20.19 20.83 4.61
CA SER A 135 21.37 19.98 4.82
C SER A 135 21.48 19.52 6.27
N ILE A 136 21.37 20.47 7.20
CA ILE A 136 21.42 20.20 8.65
C ILE A 136 20.31 19.23 9.04
N LEU A 137 19.09 19.50 8.59
CA LEU A 137 17.94 18.65 8.90
C LEU A 137 18.11 17.21 8.38
N TYR A 138 18.64 17.03 7.16
CA TYR A 138 18.94 15.70 6.63
C TYR A 138 20.00 14.96 7.44
N ASP A 139 21.05 15.64 7.91
CA ASP A 139 22.09 15.03 8.75
C ASP A 139 21.49 14.55 10.07
N THR A 140 20.75 15.41 10.76
CA THR A 140 20.07 15.07 12.02
C THR A 140 19.10 13.91 11.86
N ILE A 141 18.24 13.92 10.83
CA ILE A 141 17.27 12.84 10.62
C ILE A 141 17.96 11.53 10.28
N THR A 142 19.02 11.56 9.45
CA THR A 142 19.74 10.32 9.07
C THR A 142 20.41 9.69 10.28
N GLU A 143 20.97 10.49 11.18
CA GLU A 143 21.55 10.03 12.44
C GLU A 143 20.50 9.40 13.37
N GLN A 144 19.40 10.11 13.63
CA GLN A 144 18.30 9.60 14.46
C GLN A 144 17.69 8.32 13.88
N LEU A 145 17.51 8.26 12.55
CA LEU A 145 16.98 7.07 11.87
C LEU A 145 17.92 5.87 12.00
N SER A 146 19.24 6.08 11.98
CA SER A 146 20.24 5.03 12.23
C SER A 146 20.08 4.42 13.62
N ILE A 147 19.91 5.26 14.64
CA ILE A 147 19.70 4.83 16.03
C ILE A 147 18.41 4.01 16.15
N LEU A 148 17.29 4.53 15.64
CA LEU A 148 15.99 3.84 15.69
C LEU A 148 16.01 2.50 14.96
N ARG A 149 16.67 2.43 13.80
CA ARG A 149 16.76 1.18 13.03
C ARG A 149 17.68 0.16 13.65
N LYS A 150 18.77 0.57 14.30
CA LYS A 150 19.63 -0.33 15.09
C LYS A 150 18.87 -0.93 16.27
N LYS A 151 18.14 -0.10 17.03
CA LYS A 151 17.31 -0.56 18.16
C LYS A 151 16.29 -1.60 17.72
N ARG A 152 15.52 -1.30 16.66
CA ARG A 152 14.53 -2.24 16.10
C ARG A 152 15.16 -3.52 15.54
N SER A 153 16.36 -3.41 14.96
CA SER A 153 17.10 -4.58 14.46
C SER A 153 17.50 -5.53 15.58
N GLN A 154 17.88 -5.00 16.74
CA GLN A 154 18.19 -5.78 17.93
C GLN A 154 16.94 -6.45 18.52
N GLU A 155 15.85 -5.69 18.64
CA GLU A 155 14.58 -6.17 19.19
C GLU A 155 13.98 -7.32 18.37
N LEU A 156 14.02 -7.22 17.04
CA LEU A 156 13.47 -8.24 16.14
C LEU A 156 14.44 -9.39 15.86
N GLY A 157 15.71 -9.28 16.25
CA GLY A 157 16.75 -10.24 15.85
C GLY A 157 17.00 -10.28 14.33
N LEU A 158 16.61 -9.23 13.59
CA LEU A 158 16.70 -9.16 12.13
C LEU A 158 17.55 -7.98 11.69
N LYS A 159 18.45 -8.19 10.73
CA LYS A 159 19.29 -7.12 10.17
C LYS A 159 18.45 -6.15 9.33
N LEU A 160 18.15 -4.96 9.86
CA LEU A 160 17.45 -3.93 9.12
C LEU A 160 18.39 -3.10 8.25
N ARG A 161 17.95 -2.78 7.03
CA ARG A 161 18.72 -1.93 6.10
C ARG A 161 18.88 -0.51 6.65
N ASN A 162 20.09 0.06 6.62
CA ASN A 162 20.29 1.49 6.88
C ASN A 162 19.79 2.34 5.70
N VAL A 163 19.24 3.51 5.99
CA VAL A 163 18.77 4.45 4.97
C VAL A 163 19.88 5.47 4.74
N SER A 164 20.37 5.57 3.50
CA SER A 164 21.32 6.62 3.14
C SER A 164 20.64 7.97 3.03
N ARG A 165 21.41 9.04 3.22
CA ARG A 165 20.94 10.42 3.08
C ARG A 165 20.30 10.68 1.70
N ASP A 166 20.87 10.15 0.63
CA ASP A 166 20.31 10.29 -0.72
C ASP A 166 18.98 9.57 -0.90
N SER A 167 18.83 8.39 -0.30
CA SER A 167 17.57 7.65 -0.31
C SER A 167 16.48 8.43 0.43
N LEU A 168 16.83 8.98 1.60
CA LEU A 168 15.93 9.83 2.38
C LEU A 168 15.49 11.05 1.57
N ARG A 169 16.44 11.78 0.96
CA ARG A 169 16.13 12.95 0.11
C ARG A 169 15.13 12.62 -1.01
N LYS A 170 15.33 11.50 -1.71
CA LYS A 170 14.39 11.05 -2.77
C LYS A 170 13.00 10.76 -2.21
N LYS A 171 12.91 10.13 -1.03
CA LYS A 171 11.63 9.86 -0.36
C LYS A 171 10.96 11.16 0.12
N THR A 172 11.70 12.11 0.68
CA THR A 172 11.20 13.44 1.07
C THR A 172 10.62 14.20 -0.13
N GLN A 173 11.30 14.18 -1.28
CA GLN A 173 10.78 14.80 -2.51
C GLN A 173 9.50 14.13 -3.02
N ARG A 174 9.39 12.81 -2.90
CA ARG A 174 8.16 12.08 -3.24
C ARG A 174 7.03 12.45 -2.28
N ALA A 175 7.33 12.54 -0.99
CA ALA A 175 6.39 12.94 0.05
C ALA A 175 5.84 14.35 -0.21
N GLU A 176 6.70 15.32 -0.54
CA GLU A 176 6.30 16.67 -0.91
C GLU A 176 5.30 16.67 -2.09
N LYS A 177 5.60 15.91 -3.14
CA LYS A 177 4.72 15.81 -4.32
C LYS A 177 3.37 15.20 -3.97
N ASN A 178 3.36 14.15 -3.15
CA ASN A 178 2.13 13.51 -2.69
C ASN A 178 1.30 14.46 -1.82
N TYR A 179 1.92 15.12 -0.85
CA TYR A 179 1.26 16.07 0.04
C TYR A 179 0.56 17.19 -0.74
N LYS A 180 1.28 17.82 -1.68
CA LYS A 180 0.70 18.86 -2.56
C LYS A 180 -0.44 18.35 -3.43
N LEU A 181 -0.43 17.08 -3.82
CA LEU A 181 -1.52 16.47 -4.60
C LEU A 181 -2.78 16.30 -3.76
N PHE A 182 -2.63 15.99 -2.47
CA PHE A 182 -3.76 15.89 -1.54
C PHE A 182 -4.35 17.28 -1.23
N GLU A 183 -3.50 18.27 -0.97
CA GLU A 183 -3.91 19.65 -0.69
C GLU A 183 -4.65 20.31 -1.86
N LYS A 184 -4.19 20.14 -3.11
CA LYS A 184 -4.83 20.71 -4.32
C LYS A 184 -6.20 20.12 -4.68
N ARG A 185 -6.63 19.06 -3.99
CA ARG A 185 -7.90 18.39 -4.24
C ARG A 185 -8.85 18.51 -3.04
N SER A 186 -8.58 19.47 -2.15
CA SER A 186 -9.47 19.97 -1.09
C SER A 186 -10.11 21.27 -1.57
#